data_AF-A0AAU9K5T6-F1
#
_entry.id   AF-A0AAU9K5T6-F1
#
_cell.length_a   1.000
_cell.length_b   1.000
_cell.length_c   1.000
_cell.angle_alpha   90.00
_cell.angle_beta   90.00
_cell.angle_gamma   90.00
#
_symmetry.space_group_name_H-M   'P 1'
#
loop_
_entity.id
_entity.type
_entity.pdbx_description
1 polymer ?
#
loop_
_entity_poly.entity_id
_entity_poly.type
_entity_poly.pdbx_seq_one_letter_code
_entity_poly.pdbx_strand_id
1 'polypeptide(L)'
;MKAALILCLLSISLARLYVPEESSNLLKSTQKPFSEDEEIYEIIEGVLQGIASESEVNDIQDCLTDLLSIKVHLTKAISLFKQASVVSALEGLKEIKKAFSSLPKILSDCGGSLRDSPKAYHVLNVFENPLSFEYDEDVMVVNGVDIHKDIYDAIQAYEAKKWKLFGFYIGASLMKVQGTGIVVIA
;
A
#
# COMPACT_ATOMS: atom_id res chain seq x y z
N MET A 1 3.91 -69.15 30.79
CA MET A 1 4.38 -68.02 29.95
C MET A 1 3.44 -66.83 30.11
N LYS A 2 3.51 -66.12 31.25
CA LYS A 2 2.73 -64.93 31.58
C LYS A 2 3.57 -64.08 32.55
N ALA A 3 4.61 -63.43 32.05
CA ALA A 3 5.46 -62.59 32.91
C ALA A 3 6.29 -61.51 32.17
N ALA A 4 6.14 -61.34 30.85
CA ALA A 4 7.02 -60.44 30.09
C ALA A 4 6.30 -59.29 29.35
N LEU A 5 4.98 -59.13 29.51
CA LEU A 5 4.20 -58.12 28.77
C LEU A 5 3.64 -56.96 29.63
N ILE A 6 4.01 -56.88 30.91
CA ILE A 6 3.47 -55.86 31.84
C ILE A 6 4.61 -55.00 32.45
N LEU A 7 5.76 -54.89 31.78
CA LEU A 7 6.83 -53.97 32.21
C LEU A 7 7.06 -52.76 31.29
N CYS A 8 6.35 -52.65 30.15
CA CYS A 8 6.46 -51.49 29.26
C CYS A 8 5.41 -50.39 29.50
N LEU A 9 4.42 -50.61 30.37
CA LEU A 9 3.32 -49.64 30.59
C LEU A 9 3.49 -48.77 31.83
N LEU A 10 4.59 -48.91 32.60
CA LEU A 10 4.86 -48.06 33.77
C LEU A 10 5.98 -47.02 33.55
N SER A 11 6.67 -47.01 32.41
CA SER A 11 7.63 -45.95 32.08
C SER A 11 7.00 -44.75 31.36
N ILE A 12 5.74 -44.84 30.91
CA ILE A 12 5.08 -43.71 30.19
C ILE A 12 4.38 -42.75 31.17
N SER A 13 4.18 -43.11 32.44
CA SER A 13 3.39 -42.30 33.39
C SER A 13 4.19 -41.29 34.24
N LEU A 14 5.52 -41.19 34.09
CA LEU A 14 6.32 -40.19 34.82
C LEU A 14 6.98 -39.12 33.93
N ALA A 15 6.80 -39.18 32.61
CA ALA A 15 7.22 -38.09 31.72
C ALA A 15 6.26 -36.88 31.71
N ARG A 16 5.26 -36.84 32.61
CA ARG A 16 4.25 -35.77 32.69
C ARG A 16 4.54 -34.67 33.73
N LEU A 17 5.69 -34.69 34.39
CA LEU A 17 6.06 -33.71 35.42
C LEU A 17 7.51 -33.22 35.26
N TYR A 18 7.90 -32.79 34.07
CA TYR A 18 9.00 -31.84 33.92
C TYR A 18 8.89 -31.15 32.56
N VAL A 19 8.03 -30.14 32.49
CA VAL A 19 8.12 -29.12 31.43
C VAL A 19 8.86 -27.95 32.06
N PRO A 20 10.12 -27.67 31.68
CA PRO A 20 10.75 -26.42 32.07
C PRO A 20 9.91 -25.26 31.52
N GLU A 21 9.62 -24.29 32.37
CA GLU A 21 8.81 -23.10 32.12
C GLU A 21 9.58 -22.09 31.24
N GLU A 22 10.07 -22.56 30.08
CA GLU A 22 10.94 -21.77 29.20
C GLU A 22 10.74 -22.13 27.72
N SER A 23 9.47 -22.32 27.30
CA SER A 23 9.13 -22.48 25.89
C SER A 23 7.77 -21.89 25.50
N SER A 24 7.20 -20.99 26.31
CA SER A 24 6.01 -20.20 25.95
C SER A 24 6.33 -18.91 25.17
N ASN A 25 7.63 -18.58 24.99
CA ASN A 25 8.08 -17.38 24.28
C ASN A 25 8.61 -17.64 22.85
N LEU A 26 8.67 -18.89 22.36
CA LEU A 26 9.14 -19.20 21.00
C LEU A 26 8.01 -19.42 19.97
N LEU A 27 6.74 -19.35 20.40
CA LEU A 27 5.56 -19.28 19.52
C LEU A 27 4.71 -18.03 19.79
N LYS A 28 5.31 -17.01 20.41
CA LYS A 28 4.92 -15.61 20.18
C LYS A 28 5.91 -15.01 19.17
N SER A 29 6.02 -15.64 18.00
CA SER A 29 6.19 -14.84 16.79
C SER A 29 4.90 -14.05 16.70
N THR A 30 4.89 -12.87 17.31
CA THR A 30 3.74 -12.00 17.43
C THR A 30 3.25 -11.68 16.04
N GLN A 31 2.22 -12.39 15.61
CA GLN A 31 1.23 -11.84 14.71
C GLN A 31 0.84 -10.49 15.34
N LYS A 32 1.35 -9.41 14.76
CA LYS A 32 1.10 -8.05 15.21
C LYS A 32 -0.43 -7.90 15.20
N PRO A 33 -1.08 -7.49 16.30
CA PRO A 33 -2.49 -7.14 16.24
C PRO A 33 -2.66 -6.10 15.14
N PHE A 34 -3.72 -6.24 14.32
CA PHE A 34 -4.08 -5.35 13.21
C PHE A 34 -3.82 -3.90 13.63
N SER A 35 -2.63 -3.37 13.30
CA SER A 35 -2.32 -1.99 13.64
C SER A 35 -3.08 -1.15 12.64
N GLU A 36 -3.69 -0.04 13.07
CA GLU A 36 -4.38 0.89 12.14
C GLU A 36 -3.48 1.31 10.96
N ASP A 37 -2.17 1.20 11.16
CA ASP A 37 -1.12 1.52 10.21
C ASP A 37 -0.79 0.41 9.19
N GLU A 38 -1.15 -0.86 9.46
CA GLU A 38 -0.83 -1.98 8.56
C GLU A 38 -1.51 -1.80 7.19
N GLU A 39 -2.75 -1.32 7.21
CA GLU A 39 -3.48 -0.84 6.03
C GLU A 39 -2.65 0.18 5.25
N ILE A 40 -2.09 1.19 5.90
CA ILE A 40 -1.38 2.28 5.24
C ILE A 40 -0.03 1.81 4.68
N TYR A 41 0.69 0.95 5.40
CA TYR A 41 1.92 0.35 4.89
C TYR A 41 1.66 -0.52 3.66
N GLU A 42 0.60 -1.34 3.66
CA GLU A 42 0.20 -2.10 2.48
C GLU A 42 -0.13 -1.19 1.30
N ILE A 43 -0.85 -0.09 1.53
CA ILE A 43 -1.16 0.90 0.48
C ILE A 43 0.13 1.49 -0.10
N ILE A 44 1.04 1.95 0.76
CA ILE A 44 2.30 2.55 0.32
C ILE A 44 3.13 1.52 -0.45
N GLU A 45 3.21 0.28 0.03
CA GLU A 45 3.89 -0.81 -0.67
C GLU A 45 3.27 -1.03 -2.05
N GLY A 46 1.94 -1.05 -2.14
CA GLY A 46 1.22 -1.11 -3.40
C GLY A 46 1.58 0.03 -4.34
N VAL A 47 1.57 1.28 -3.85
CA VAL A 47 1.93 2.46 -4.66
C VAL A 47 3.34 2.33 -5.20
N LEU A 48 4.31 1.96 -4.37
CA LEU A 48 5.70 1.72 -4.77
C LEU A 48 5.77 0.67 -5.90
N GLN A 49 5.05 -0.43 -5.77
CA GLN A 49 4.97 -1.45 -6.82
C GLN A 49 4.33 -0.92 -8.12
N GLY A 50 3.24 -0.16 -8.01
CA GLY A 50 2.52 0.40 -9.15
C GLY A 50 3.35 1.43 -9.93
N ILE A 51 4.20 2.21 -9.24
CA ILE A 51 5.14 3.14 -9.88
C ILE A 51 6.47 2.48 -10.30
N ALA A 52 6.55 1.14 -10.29
CA ALA A 52 7.78 0.41 -10.58
C ALA A 52 8.99 0.98 -9.82
N SER A 53 8.79 1.22 -8.52
CA SER A 53 9.80 1.62 -7.56
C SER A 53 10.81 0.48 -7.38
N GLU A 54 12.07 0.84 -7.17
CA GLU A 54 13.10 -0.09 -6.69
C GLU A 54 13.12 -0.16 -5.16
N SER A 55 12.57 0.86 -4.50
CA SER A 55 12.43 0.94 -3.05
C SER A 55 11.27 0.07 -2.56
N GLU A 56 11.47 -0.60 -1.44
CA GLU A 56 10.44 -1.32 -0.68
C GLU A 56 9.91 -0.46 0.47
N VAL A 57 8.71 -0.79 0.98
CA VAL A 57 8.13 -0.06 2.12
C VAL A 57 9.03 -0.16 3.36
N ASN A 58 9.72 -1.27 3.55
CA ASN A 58 10.66 -1.49 4.66
C ASN A 58 11.84 -0.53 4.63
N ASP A 59 12.27 -0.10 3.44
CA ASP A 59 13.38 0.85 3.28
C ASP A 59 13.04 2.24 3.83
N ILE A 60 11.74 2.59 3.81
CA ILE A 60 11.27 3.93 4.16
C ILE A 60 10.38 3.98 5.41
N GLN A 61 10.09 2.82 6.01
CA GLN A 61 9.05 2.67 7.02
C GLN A 61 9.23 3.63 8.20
N ASP A 62 10.45 3.73 8.71
CA ASP A 62 10.79 4.57 9.87
C ASP A 62 10.63 6.08 9.61
N CYS A 63 10.52 6.49 8.35
CA CYS A 63 10.29 7.87 7.95
C CYS A 63 8.83 8.23 7.69
N LEU A 64 7.94 7.24 7.70
CA LEU A 64 6.52 7.47 7.51
C LEU A 64 5.89 7.95 8.83
N THR A 65 5.78 9.27 9.00
CA THR A 65 5.33 9.89 10.27
C THR A 65 3.88 10.37 10.29
N ASP A 66 3.23 10.51 9.12
CA ASP A 66 1.88 11.09 9.01
C ASP A 66 0.88 10.13 8.32
N LEU A 67 0.80 8.90 8.83
CA LEU A 67 -0.05 7.83 8.28
C LEU A 67 -1.54 8.18 8.35
N LEU A 68 -1.96 8.95 9.36
CA LEU A 68 -3.35 9.39 9.52
C LEU A 68 -3.77 10.33 8.40
N SER A 69 -2.91 11.27 8.01
CA SER A 69 -3.18 12.19 6.89
C SER A 69 -3.35 11.43 5.57
N ILE A 70 -2.51 10.42 5.32
CA ILE A 70 -2.65 9.51 4.16
C ILE A 70 -4.05 8.90 4.15
N LYS A 71 -4.49 8.32 5.27
CA LYS A 71 -5.82 7.71 5.40
C LYS A 71 -6.96 8.68 5.12
N VAL A 72 -6.90 9.89 5.70
CA VAL A 72 -7.92 10.93 5.54
C VAL A 72 -8.06 11.33 4.07
N HIS A 73 -6.94 11.58 3.39
CA HIS A 73 -6.93 11.99 1.99
C HIS A 73 -7.43 10.87 1.07
N LEU A 74 -7.01 9.61 1.28
CA LEU A 74 -7.48 8.47 0.50
C LEU A 74 -8.98 8.21 0.69
N THR A 75 -9.47 8.27 1.92
CA THR A 75 -10.90 8.13 2.22
C THR A 75 -11.71 9.20 1.49
N LYS A 76 -11.21 10.43 1.50
CA LYS A 76 -11.84 11.56 0.79
C LYS A 76 -11.82 11.37 -0.73
N ALA A 77 -10.70 10.90 -1.30
CA ALA A 77 -10.59 10.59 -2.72
C ALA A 77 -11.65 9.56 -3.16
N ILE A 78 -11.79 8.46 -2.41
CA ILE A 78 -12.81 7.43 -2.68
C ILE A 78 -14.23 8.01 -2.64
N SER A 79 -14.53 8.84 -1.62
CA SER A 79 -15.82 9.52 -1.51
C SER A 79 -16.11 10.44 -2.71
N LEU A 80 -15.08 11.12 -3.22
CA LEU A 80 -15.18 12.01 -4.36
C LEU A 80 -15.41 11.25 -5.68
N PHE A 81 -14.69 10.15 -5.93
CA PHE A 81 -14.92 9.35 -7.13
C PHE A 81 -16.33 8.76 -7.20
N LYS A 82 -16.92 8.41 -6.05
CA LYS A 82 -18.31 7.90 -5.98
C LYS A 82 -19.38 8.93 -6.35
N GLN A 83 -19.06 10.21 -6.40
CA GLN A 83 -20.01 11.26 -6.80
C GLN A 83 -20.22 11.33 -8.31
N ALA A 84 -19.38 10.65 -9.10
CA ALA A 84 -19.52 10.51 -10.56
C ALA A 84 -19.68 11.84 -11.32
N SER A 85 -18.92 12.87 -10.91
CA SER A 85 -18.90 14.16 -11.60
C SER A 85 -17.47 14.55 -11.97
N VAL A 86 -17.31 15.31 -13.07
CA VAL A 86 -15.99 15.80 -13.52
C VAL A 86 -15.27 16.57 -12.40
N VAL A 87 -16.00 17.41 -11.66
CA VAL A 87 -15.43 18.21 -10.57
C VAL A 87 -14.95 17.30 -9.44
N SER A 88 -15.80 16.36 -9.01
CA SER A 88 -15.47 15.44 -7.92
C SER A 88 -14.33 14.50 -8.31
N ALA A 89 -14.30 13.99 -9.55
CA ALA A 89 -13.23 13.14 -10.04
C ALA A 89 -11.87 13.86 -10.03
N LEU A 90 -11.84 15.12 -10.52
CA LEU A 90 -10.63 15.94 -10.47
C LEU A 90 -10.19 16.24 -9.03
N GLU A 91 -11.12 16.54 -8.13
CA GLU A 91 -10.82 16.69 -6.71
C GLU A 91 -10.29 15.39 -6.08
N GLY A 92 -10.81 14.23 -6.51
CA GLY A 92 -10.34 12.92 -6.07
C GLY A 92 -8.86 12.69 -6.42
N LEU A 93 -8.43 13.04 -7.63
CA LEU A 93 -7.03 13.01 -8.04
C LEU A 93 -6.16 13.93 -7.16
N LYS A 94 -6.64 15.14 -6.86
CA LYS A 94 -5.94 16.07 -5.96
C LYS A 94 -5.79 15.52 -4.54
N GLU A 95 -6.79 14.80 -4.03
CA GLU A 95 -6.70 14.14 -2.73
C GLU A 95 -5.70 12.97 -2.75
N ILE A 96 -5.61 12.20 -3.84
CA ILE A 96 -4.52 11.21 -4.03
C ILE A 96 -3.14 11.89 -3.96
N LYS A 97 -2.95 13.02 -4.66
CA LYS A 97 -1.69 13.79 -4.58
C LYS A 97 -1.37 14.22 -3.15
N LYS A 98 -2.36 14.70 -2.39
CA LYS A 98 -2.15 15.11 -0.99
C LYS A 98 -1.73 13.93 -0.13
N ALA A 99 -2.39 12.78 -0.28
CA ALA A 99 -2.05 11.55 0.45
C ALA A 99 -0.58 11.17 0.29
N PHE A 100 -0.03 11.28 -0.92
CA PHE A 100 1.35 10.85 -1.20
C PHE A 100 2.35 12.01 -1.35
N SER A 101 1.98 13.24 -0.98
CA SER A 101 2.79 14.44 -1.21
C SER A 101 4.15 14.41 -0.49
N SER A 102 4.26 13.70 0.63
CA SER A 102 5.52 13.51 1.37
C SER A 102 6.40 12.40 0.77
N LEU A 103 5.85 11.50 -0.05
CA LEU A 103 6.54 10.31 -0.55
C LEU A 103 7.84 10.63 -1.31
N PRO A 104 7.90 11.63 -2.21
CA PRO A 104 9.16 11.96 -2.88
C PRO A 104 10.29 12.34 -1.92
N LYS A 105 9.97 13.10 -0.87
CA LYS A 105 10.95 13.50 0.15
C LYS A 105 11.40 12.30 0.98
N ILE A 106 10.47 11.43 1.35
CA ILE A 106 10.76 10.21 2.10
C ILE A 106 11.68 9.28 1.31
N LEU A 107 11.40 9.06 0.03
CA LEU A 107 12.26 8.27 -0.85
C LEU A 107 13.68 8.86 -0.99
N SER A 108 13.80 10.19 -1.02
CA SER A 108 15.10 10.88 -1.10
C SER A 108 15.89 10.80 0.22
N ASP A 109 15.23 10.98 1.35
CA ASP A 109 15.91 11.21 2.63
C ASP A 109 16.16 9.92 3.42
N CYS A 110 15.43 8.84 3.12
CA CYS A 110 15.34 7.68 4.01
C CYS A 110 15.91 6.38 3.45
N GLY A 111 16.70 6.46 2.37
CA GLY A 111 17.36 5.28 1.79
C GLY A 111 16.60 4.61 0.66
N GLY A 112 15.53 5.23 0.14
CA GLY A 112 14.94 4.82 -1.13
C GLY A 112 15.91 5.04 -2.31
N SER A 113 15.63 4.40 -3.44
CA SER A 113 16.40 4.60 -4.66
C SER A 113 16.33 6.07 -5.09
N LEU A 114 17.49 6.66 -5.41
CA LEU A 114 17.59 8.02 -5.93
C LEU A 114 16.79 8.23 -7.23
N ARG A 115 16.42 7.14 -7.91
CA ARG A 115 15.57 7.16 -9.10
C ARG A 115 14.09 7.29 -8.77
N ASP A 116 13.66 6.86 -7.58
CA ASP A 116 12.24 6.77 -7.22
C ASP A 116 11.67 8.10 -6.75
N SER A 117 12.48 8.95 -6.11
CA SER A 117 12.03 10.28 -5.70
C SER A 117 11.61 11.17 -6.89
N PRO A 118 12.41 11.31 -7.98
CA PRO A 118 11.98 12.04 -9.17
C PRO A 118 10.77 11.42 -9.87
N LYS A 119 10.66 10.08 -9.93
CA LYS A 119 9.47 9.39 -10.45
C LYS A 119 8.23 9.81 -9.66
N ALA A 120 8.25 9.64 -8.34
CA ALA A 120 7.15 9.98 -7.45
C ALA A 120 6.77 11.47 -7.55
N TYR A 121 7.76 12.38 -7.57
CA TYR A 121 7.51 13.82 -7.71
C TYR A 121 6.77 14.16 -9.00
N HIS A 122 7.25 13.65 -10.14
CA HIS A 122 6.68 13.97 -11.43
C HIS A 122 5.24 13.46 -11.56
N VAL A 123 4.98 12.22 -11.18
CA VAL A 123 3.66 11.60 -11.35
C VAL A 123 2.61 12.21 -10.44
N LEU A 124 2.97 12.57 -9.20
CA LEU A 124 2.02 13.19 -8.27
C LEU A 124 1.57 14.58 -8.72
N ASN A 125 2.46 15.36 -9.35
CA ASN A 125 2.10 16.69 -9.85
C ASN A 125 1.08 16.66 -10.99
N VAL A 126 1.06 15.59 -11.79
CA VAL A 126 0.05 15.42 -12.87
C VAL A 126 -1.36 15.37 -12.30
N PHE A 127 -1.55 14.74 -11.14
CA PHE A 127 -2.87 14.62 -10.51
C PHE A 127 -3.34 15.92 -9.83
N GLU A 128 -2.42 16.83 -9.49
CA GLU A 128 -2.81 18.13 -8.92
C GLU A 128 -3.33 19.09 -9.98
N ASN A 129 -2.62 19.19 -11.11
CA ASN A 129 -2.91 20.12 -12.20
C ASN A 129 -2.67 19.45 -13.55
N PRO A 130 -3.60 18.59 -14.01
CA PRO A 130 -3.47 17.97 -15.33
C PRO A 130 -3.57 19.03 -16.44
N LEU A 131 -2.83 18.84 -17.53
CA LEU A 131 -2.88 19.68 -18.72
C LEU A 131 -4.22 19.54 -19.45
N SER A 132 -4.76 18.32 -19.46
CA SER A 132 -6.12 18.03 -19.91
C SER A 132 -6.78 17.00 -19.01
N PHE A 133 -8.09 17.14 -18.81
CA PHE A 133 -8.89 16.21 -18.03
C PHE A 133 -10.26 16.03 -18.68
N GLU A 134 -10.60 14.79 -19.02
CA GLU A 134 -11.89 14.39 -19.54
C GLU A 134 -12.45 13.28 -18.64
N TYR A 135 -13.74 13.35 -18.33
CA TYR A 135 -14.38 12.41 -17.42
C TYR A 135 -15.85 12.19 -17.78
N ASP A 136 -16.25 10.92 -17.85
CA ASP A 136 -17.63 10.45 -17.89
C ASP A 136 -17.75 9.12 -17.10
N GLU A 137 -18.84 8.35 -17.29
CA GLU A 137 -19.08 7.10 -16.58
C GLU A 137 -18.07 5.99 -16.92
N ASP A 138 -17.53 5.98 -18.14
CA ASP A 138 -16.65 4.93 -18.66
C ASP A 138 -15.25 5.42 -19.02
N VAL A 139 -15.01 6.74 -18.92
CA VAL A 139 -13.79 7.42 -19.36
C VAL A 139 -13.24 8.31 -18.24
N MET A 140 -11.94 8.24 -18.03
CA MET A 140 -11.19 9.18 -17.18
C MET A 140 -9.83 9.40 -17.82
N VAL A 141 -9.74 10.39 -18.69
CA VAL A 141 -8.53 10.69 -19.45
C VAL A 141 -7.80 11.84 -18.81
N VAL A 142 -6.56 11.58 -18.38
CA VAL A 142 -5.64 12.57 -17.82
C VAL A 142 -4.49 12.74 -18.81
N ASN A 143 -4.29 13.96 -19.31
CA ASN A 143 -3.26 14.27 -20.31
C ASN A 143 -3.29 13.37 -21.56
N GLY A 144 -4.48 12.93 -21.99
CA GLY A 144 -4.63 12.03 -23.14
C GLY A 144 -4.44 10.54 -22.83
N VAL A 145 -4.19 10.17 -21.57
CA VAL A 145 -4.11 8.79 -21.10
C VAL A 145 -5.35 8.44 -20.28
N ASP A 146 -6.09 7.44 -20.74
CA ASP A 146 -7.22 6.89 -20.00
C ASP A 146 -6.74 6.08 -18.77
N ILE A 147 -7.15 6.48 -17.58
CA ILE A 147 -6.90 5.82 -16.29
C ILE A 147 -8.19 5.30 -15.64
N HIS A 148 -9.33 5.30 -16.35
CA HIS A 148 -10.63 4.94 -15.77
C HIS A 148 -10.60 3.57 -15.09
N LYS A 149 -10.13 2.55 -15.81
CA LYS A 149 -10.06 1.19 -15.29
C LYS A 149 -9.16 1.09 -14.04
N ASP A 150 -8.04 1.81 -14.04
CA ASP A 150 -7.09 1.78 -12.92
C ASP A 150 -7.74 2.39 -11.66
N ILE A 151 -8.43 3.52 -11.79
CA ILE A 151 -9.17 4.14 -10.67
C ILE A 151 -10.38 3.30 -10.24
N TYR A 152 -11.12 2.71 -11.19
CA TYR A 152 -12.21 1.80 -10.89
C TYR A 152 -11.73 0.58 -10.09
N ASP A 153 -10.68 -0.10 -10.55
CA ASP A 153 -10.13 -1.27 -9.87
C ASP A 153 -9.55 -0.89 -8.48
N ALA A 154 -8.99 0.32 -8.34
CA ALA A 154 -8.57 0.86 -7.06
C ALA A 154 -9.75 0.99 -6.09
N ILE A 155 -10.87 1.58 -6.52
CA ILE A 155 -12.09 1.70 -5.70
C ILE A 155 -12.60 0.32 -5.28
N GLN A 156 -12.67 -0.64 -6.21
CA GLN A 156 -13.09 -2.00 -5.90
C GLN A 156 -12.16 -2.69 -4.90
N ALA A 157 -10.84 -2.48 -5.02
CA ALA A 157 -9.86 -3.01 -4.08
C ALA A 157 -10.00 -2.37 -2.69
N TYR A 158 -10.24 -1.06 -2.62
CA TYR A 158 -10.48 -0.34 -1.36
C TYR A 158 -11.72 -0.87 -0.64
N GLU A 159 -12.84 -1.02 -1.35
CA GLU A 159 -14.09 -1.56 -0.78
C GLU A 159 -13.94 -3.01 -0.31
N ALA A 160 -13.14 -3.80 -1.03
CA ALA A 160 -12.80 -5.17 -0.65
C ALA A 160 -11.72 -5.26 0.44
N LYS A 161 -11.22 -4.13 0.97
CA LYS A 161 -10.12 -4.06 1.95
C LYS A 161 -8.83 -4.74 1.47
N LYS A 162 -8.59 -4.73 0.16
CA LYS A 162 -7.35 -5.22 -0.47
C LYS A 162 -6.38 -4.05 -0.60
N TRP A 163 -5.80 -3.62 0.52
CA TRP A 163 -5.08 -2.36 0.64
C TRP A 163 -3.87 -2.25 -0.27
N LYS A 164 -3.05 -3.31 -0.34
CA LYS A 164 -1.92 -3.37 -1.27
C LYS A 164 -2.35 -3.27 -2.73
N LEU A 165 -3.44 -3.93 -3.10
CA LEU A 165 -3.97 -3.88 -4.46
C LEU A 165 -4.55 -2.51 -4.79
N PHE A 166 -5.21 -1.86 -3.83
CA PHE A 166 -5.65 -0.48 -3.94
C PHE A 166 -4.47 0.47 -4.21
N GLY A 167 -3.41 0.36 -3.40
CA GLY A 167 -2.18 1.13 -3.62
C GLY A 167 -1.55 0.85 -4.99
N PHE A 168 -1.51 -0.42 -5.41
CA PHE A 168 -0.99 -0.82 -6.71
C PHE A 168 -1.69 -0.13 -7.88
N TYR A 169 -3.02 -0.14 -7.89
CA TYR A 169 -3.77 0.51 -8.97
C TYR A 169 -3.61 2.04 -8.97
N ILE A 170 -3.49 2.67 -7.80
CA ILE A 170 -3.11 4.09 -7.73
C ILE A 170 -1.72 4.31 -8.35
N GLY A 171 -0.71 3.54 -7.93
CA GLY A 171 0.65 3.67 -8.47
C GLY A 171 0.71 3.42 -9.98
N ALA A 172 -0.04 2.42 -10.47
CA ALA A 172 -0.13 2.11 -11.90
C ALA A 172 -0.76 3.27 -12.68
N SER A 173 -1.84 3.87 -12.17
CA SER A 173 -2.47 5.05 -12.79
C SER A 173 -1.51 6.23 -12.88
N LEU A 174 -0.73 6.48 -11.82
CA LEU A 174 0.29 7.53 -11.75
C LEU A 174 1.41 7.28 -12.78
N MET A 175 1.91 6.05 -12.87
CA MET A 175 2.94 5.66 -13.85
C MET A 175 2.43 5.80 -15.28
N LYS A 176 1.17 5.44 -15.54
CA LYS A 176 0.58 5.51 -16.87
C LYS A 176 0.54 6.94 -17.41
N VAL A 177 0.18 7.90 -16.56
CA VAL A 177 0.14 9.33 -16.94
C VAL A 177 1.53 9.98 -17.01
N GLN A 178 2.56 9.36 -16.44
CA GLN A 178 3.95 9.84 -16.56
C GLN A 178 4.43 9.90 -18.02
N GLY A 179 3.99 8.96 -18.85
CA GLY A 179 4.44 8.79 -20.23
C GLY A 179 4.08 9.94 -21.19
N THR A 180 3.28 10.92 -20.75
CA THR A 180 2.81 12.04 -21.58
C THR A 180 3.58 13.34 -21.36
N GLY A 181 4.46 13.40 -20.35
CA GLY A 181 5.24 14.60 -20.03
C GLY A 181 6.58 14.62 -20.76
N ILE A 182 6.76 15.57 -21.68
CA ILE A 182 8.09 15.90 -22.23
C ILE A 182 9.01 16.23 -21.05
N VAL A 183 10.01 15.39 -20.82
CA VAL A 183 11.10 15.69 -19.89
C VAL A 183 12.09 16.61 -20.61
N VAL A 184 11.91 17.93 -20.51
CA VAL A 184 13.02 18.86 -20.77
C VAL A 184 13.83 18.93 -19.48
N ILE A 185 14.83 18.07 -19.36
CA ILE A 185 15.92 18.31 -18.41
C ILE A 185 16.78 19.39 -19.07
N ALA A 186 16.71 20.62 -18.55
CA ALA A 186 17.65 21.69 -18.90
C ALA A 186 18.89 21.60 -18.01
#